data_AF-A0A9X2IA91-F1
#
_entry.id   AF-A0A9X2IA91-F1
#
_cell.length_a   1.000
_cell.length_b   1.000
_cell.length_c   1.000
_cell.angle_alpha   90.00
_cell.angle_beta   90.00
_cell.angle_gamma   90.00
#
_symmetry.space_group_name_H-M   'P 1'
#
loop_
_entity.id
_entity.type
_entity.pdbx_description
1 polymer ?
#
loop_
_entity_poly.entity_id
_entity_poly.type
_entity_poly.pdbx_seq_one_letter_code
_entity_poly.pdbx_strand_id
1 'polypeptide(L)'
;MPIPNFSELLNKVLNGDSPALEQWLQYTESNAFSAEEIKQTIDRINAAEEGLQKSYALYLNALWNLYGIGTDKNQIEAIRLYEAAINLGNSHAMNDRALMHEYGLDGNRDIPAAINLYEMAIERGNTAAMNNRAYMHQYGIGGDRNYLAAIALYERAMNRGKTEAMTQRAYMHQLGLGGNINYPEAIRLYDKAINRGNTEAMVKRAFMHEFGLGDVTNYPEAIRLYDEAINRGNTEAMVNRANMHRYSLGGNKDILAAIALFEKASKLGDILAQIALSQIKFVETNEPQAPEQSVKTNGPQAPEQFVETNAPQVPEQSIETMGPQVSAQSEENTPSGNLANISMLILSGFITAAGIAAIAIAFTVLNAATCGIAGVAVANVGAALALSGIGLFATGVYKNTSTNSYPSLDVVDTMATIP
;
A
#
# COMPACT_ATOMS: atom_id res chain seq x y z
N MET A 1 5.78 24.65 -20.37
CA MET A 1 6.45 24.38 -21.67
C MET A 1 5.37 23.78 -22.56
N PRO A 2 5.21 24.21 -23.82
CA PRO A 2 4.13 23.71 -24.68
C PRO A 2 4.25 22.19 -24.88
N ILE A 3 3.12 21.52 -24.99
CA ILE A 3 3.06 20.08 -25.22
C ILE A 3 3.61 19.78 -26.62
N PRO A 4 4.65 18.93 -26.76
CA PRO A 4 5.19 18.60 -28.06
C PRO A 4 4.13 17.97 -28.97
N ASN A 5 4.04 18.45 -30.22
CA ASN A 5 3.08 17.98 -31.23
C ASN A 5 1.62 17.98 -30.75
N PHE A 6 1.24 18.94 -29.90
CA PHE A 6 -0.09 19.03 -29.27
C PHE A 6 -1.28 18.78 -30.22
N SER A 7 -1.33 19.45 -31.37
CA SER A 7 -2.45 19.29 -32.31
C SER A 7 -2.52 17.89 -32.91
N GLU A 8 -1.38 17.23 -33.13
CA GLU A 8 -1.32 15.84 -33.59
C GLU A 8 -1.80 14.89 -32.49
N LEU A 9 -1.36 15.12 -31.25
CA LEU A 9 -1.80 14.37 -30.08
C LEU A 9 -3.33 14.45 -29.94
N LEU A 10 -3.90 15.65 -29.92
CA LEU A 10 -5.35 15.85 -29.81
C LEU A 10 -6.11 15.16 -30.96
N ASN A 11 -5.61 15.25 -32.19
CA ASN A 11 -6.22 14.56 -33.33
C ASN A 11 -6.21 13.04 -33.16
N LYS A 12 -5.11 12.46 -32.67
CA LYS A 12 -5.03 11.02 -32.39
C LYS A 12 -6.02 10.61 -31.30
N VAL A 13 -6.11 11.38 -30.22
CA VAL A 13 -7.08 11.14 -29.13
C VAL A 13 -8.51 11.16 -29.64
N LEU A 14 -8.90 12.19 -30.39
CA LEU A 14 -10.27 12.31 -30.92
C LEU A 14 -10.61 11.19 -31.92
N ASN A 15 -9.62 10.55 -32.54
CA ASN A 15 -9.80 9.38 -33.40
C ASN A 15 -9.64 8.03 -32.67
N GLY A 16 -9.56 8.04 -31.34
CA GLY A 16 -9.58 6.84 -30.51
C GLY A 16 -8.23 6.13 -30.34
N ASP A 17 -7.12 6.80 -30.62
CA ASP A 17 -5.78 6.25 -30.36
C ASP A 17 -5.53 6.16 -28.85
N SER A 18 -5.48 4.92 -28.32
CA SER A 18 -5.34 4.69 -26.89
C SER A 18 -3.99 5.17 -26.32
N PRO A 19 -2.83 4.94 -26.97
CA PRO A 19 -1.55 5.49 -26.49
C PRO A 19 -1.54 7.02 -26.41
N ALA A 20 -2.10 7.71 -27.40
CA ALA A 20 -2.27 9.16 -27.38
C ALA A 20 -3.17 9.61 -26.23
N LEU A 21 -4.26 8.85 -25.95
CA LEU A 21 -5.12 9.16 -24.82
C LEU A 21 -4.40 8.99 -23.49
N GLU A 22 -3.62 7.93 -23.30
CA GLU A 22 -2.83 7.74 -22.07
C GLU A 22 -1.86 8.90 -21.84
N GLN A 23 -1.20 9.37 -22.91
CA GLN A 23 -0.34 10.55 -22.83
C GLN A 23 -1.13 11.83 -22.51
N TRP A 24 -2.32 12.01 -23.09
CA TRP A 24 -3.20 13.14 -22.79
C TRP A 24 -3.67 13.16 -21.32
N LEU A 25 -3.99 12.01 -20.76
CA LEU A 25 -4.40 11.88 -19.36
C LEU A 25 -3.28 12.29 -18.41
N GLN A 26 -2.02 11.94 -18.71
CA GLN A 26 -0.86 12.40 -17.92
C GLN A 26 -0.72 13.93 -17.91
N TYR A 27 -0.99 14.61 -19.04
CA TYR A 27 -1.02 16.08 -19.09
C TYR A 27 -2.20 16.68 -18.34
N THR A 28 -3.33 15.98 -18.32
CA THR A 28 -4.54 16.36 -17.56
C THR A 28 -4.28 16.29 -16.06
N GLU A 29 -3.72 15.19 -15.57
CA GLU A 29 -3.40 15.00 -14.14
C GLU A 29 -2.35 15.99 -13.63
N SER A 30 -1.37 16.32 -14.48
CA SER A 30 -0.32 17.29 -14.16
C SER A 30 -0.72 18.76 -14.37
N ASN A 31 -1.94 19.01 -14.85
CA ASN A 31 -2.44 20.34 -15.23
C ASN A 31 -1.43 21.12 -16.11
N ALA A 32 -0.88 20.44 -17.12
CA ALA A 32 0.24 20.96 -17.91
C ALA A 32 -0.17 21.84 -19.11
N PHE A 33 -1.47 22.05 -19.34
CA PHE A 33 -1.97 22.78 -20.52
C PHE A 33 -1.82 24.30 -20.37
N SER A 34 -1.37 24.95 -21.44
CA SER A 34 -1.41 26.41 -21.60
C SER A 34 -2.82 26.91 -21.97
N ALA A 35 -3.07 28.21 -21.77
CA ALA A 35 -4.35 28.82 -22.12
C ALA A 35 -4.70 28.67 -23.61
N GLU A 36 -3.70 28.70 -24.49
CA GLU A 36 -3.88 28.53 -25.94
C GLU A 36 -4.24 27.07 -26.28
N GLU A 37 -3.57 26.09 -25.67
CA GLU A 37 -3.90 24.66 -25.84
C GLU A 37 -5.30 24.34 -25.30
N ILE A 38 -5.68 24.95 -24.17
CA ILE A 38 -7.04 24.86 -23.62
C ILE A 38 -8.06 25.35 -24.65
N LYS A 39 -7.85 26.56 -25.18
CA LYS A 39 -8.76 27.14 -26.18
C LYS A 39 -8.88 26.27 -27.43
N GLN A 40 -7.75 25.84 -28.01
CA GLN A 40 -7.74 24.98 -29.19
C GLN A 40 -8.49 23.67 -28.96
N THR A 41 -8.38 23.09 -27.76
CA THR A 41 -9.11 21.86 -27.42
C THR A 41 -10.60 22.12 -27.33
N ILE A 42 -11.02 23.20 -26.65
CA ILE A 42 -12.44 23.56 -26.53
C ILE A 42 -13.05 23.77 -27.91
N ASP A 43 -12.36 24.49 -28.81
CA ASP A 43 -12.80 24.69 -30.19
C ASP A 43 -12.97 23.35 -30.92
N ARG A 44 -12.01 22.43 -30.77
CA ARG A 44 -12.07 21.08 -31.35
C ARG A 44 -13.18 20.20 -30.75
N ILE A 45 -13.44 20.31 -29.45
CA ILE A 45 -14.51 19.59 -28.76
C ILE A 45 -15.88 20.07 -29.26
N ASN A 46 -16.04 21.39 -29.42
CA ASN A 46 -17.26 22.01 -29.90
C ASN A 46 -17.53 21.72 -31.38
N ALA A 47 -16.49 21.61 -32.19
CA ALA A 47 -16.60 21.29 -33.63
C ALA A 47 -16.93 19.82 -33.93
N ALA A 48 -16.76 18.90 -32.97
CA ALA A 48 -17.20 17.52 -33.17
C ALA A 48 -18.73 17.46 -33.11
N GLU A 49 -19.36 16.90 -34.14
CA GLU A 49 -20.84 16.84 -34.24
C GLU A 49 -21.37 15.45 -33.91
N GLU A 50 -20.80 14.39 -34.48
CA GLU A 50 -21.28 13.02 -34.32
C GLU A 50 -20.17 11.95 -34.30
N GLY A 51 -20.58 10.70 -34.04
CA GLY A 51 -19.72 9.52 -34.13
C GLY A 51 -18.58 9.46 -33.11
N LEU A 52 -17.51 8.77 -33.49
CA LEU A 52 -16.36 8.48 -32.63
C LEU A 52 -15.72 9.76 -32.09
N GLN A 53 -15.48 10.76 -32.95
CA GLN A 53 -14.87 12.03 -32.56
C GLN A 53 -15.72 12.78 -31.54
N LYS A 54 -17.05 12.78 -31.70
CA LYS A 54 -17.94 13.37 -30.69
C LYS A 54 -17.85 12.65 -29.36
N SER A 55 -17.80 11.31 -29.38
CA SER A 55 -17.71 10.50 -28.17
C SER A 55 -16.44 10.83 -27.36
N TYR A 56 -15.29 10.97 -28.02
CA TYR A 56 -14.03 11.34 -27.38
C TYR A 56 -14.00 12.82 -26.97
N ALA A 57 -14.56 13.72 -27.78
CA ALA A 57 -14.69 15.13 -27.42
C ALA A 57 -15.51 15.32 -26.13
N LEU A 58 -16.64 14.63 -26.00
CA LEU A 58 -17.47 14.65 -24.79
C LEU A 58 -16.71 14.06 -23.59
N TYR A 59 -16.00 12.95 -23.78
CA TYR A 59 -15.17 12.35 -22.73
C TYR A 59 -14.05 13.29 -22.25
N LEU A 60 -13.31 13.94 -23.15
CA LEU A 60 -12.29 14.92 -22.78
C LEU A 60 -12.90 16.13 -22.03
N ASN A 61 -14.05 16.61 -22.50
CA ASN A 61 -14.76 17.69 -21.83
C ASN A 61 -15.21 17.29 -20.41
N ALA A 62 -15.68 16.05 -20.24
CA ALA A 62 -16.05 15.51 -18.94
C ALA A 62 -14.85 15.49 -17.98
N LEU A 63 -13.69 15.01 -18.43
CA LEU A 63 -12.45 15.04 -17.66
C LEU A 63 -12.07 16.47 -17.27
N TRP A 64 -12.12 17.42 -18.21
CA TRP A 64 -11.76 18.80 -17.91
C TRP A 64 -12.70 19.47 -16.92
N ASN A 65 -13.99 19.16 -16.94
CA ASN A 65 -14.93 19.57 -15.90
C ASN A 65 -14.61 18.92 -14.55
N LEU A 66 -14.13 17.68 -14.51
CA LEU A 66 -13.75 17.01 -13.26
C LEU A 66 -12.47 17.60 -12.65
N TYR A 67 -11.47 17.88 -13.48
CA TYR A 67 -10.17 18.42 -13.06
C TYR A 67 -10.15 19.95 -12.94
N GLY A 68 -11.11 20.65 -13.55
CA GLY A 68 -11.16 22.11 -13.58
C GLY A 68 -10.15 22.73 -14.55
N ILE A 69 -9.98 22.12 -15.73
CA ILE A 69 -9.05 22.59 -16.76
C ILE A 69 -9.82 23.50 -17.72
N GLY A 70 -9.46 24.77 -17.76
CA GLY A 70 -10.15 25.77 -18.60
C GLY A 70 -11.57 26.12 -18.13
N THR A 71 -12.02 25.55 -17.01
CA THR A 71 -13.34 25.77 -16.39
C THR A 71 -13.25 25.52 -14.89
N ASP A 72 -14.24 25.97 -14.13
CA ASP A 72 -14.39 25.56 -12.74
C ASP A 72 -14.75 24.08 -12.64
N LYS A 73 -14.31 23.42 -11.56
CA LYS A 73 -14.65 22.01 -11.30
C LYS A 73 -16.17 21.84 -11.22
N ASN A 74 -16.72 21.00 -12.09
CA ASN A 74 -18.14 20.72 -12.16
C ASN A 74 -18.39 19.24 -12.39
N GLN A 75 -18.54 18.50 -11.29
CA GLN A 75 -18.77 17.07 -11.34
C GLN A 75 -20.12 16.68 -11.96
N ILE A 76 -21.17 17.49 -11.75
CA ILE A 76 -22.50 17.23 -12.31
C ILE A 76 -22.44 17.28 -13.84
N GLU A 77 -21.77 18.30 -14.39
CA GLU A 77 -21.57 18.40 -15.83
C GLU A 77 -20.66 17.30 -16.37
N ALA A 78 -19.60 16.94 -15.63
CA ALA A 78 -18.75 15.80 -16.00
C ALA A 78 -19.55 14.50 -16.14
N ILE A 79 -20.44 14.19 -15.18
CA ILE A 79 -21.33 13.02 -15.24
C ILE A 79 -22.24 13.12 -16.47
N ARG A 80 -22.90 14.26 -16.71
CA ARG A 80 -23.77 14.46 -17.87
C ARG A 80 -23.03 14.21 -19.19
N LEU A 81 -21.80 14.69 -19.30
CA LEU A 81 -20.94 14.52 -20.47
C LEU A 81 -20.45 13.07 -20.62
N TYR A 82 -20.13 12.38 -19.51
CA TYR A 82 -19.85 10.95 -19.55
C TYR A 82 -21.05 10.15 -20.05
N GLU A 83 -22.25 10.38 -19.54
CA GLU A 83 -23.47 9.70 -20.02
C GLU A 83 -23.69 9.94 -21.52
N ALA A 84 -23.48 11.18 -21.99
CA ALA A 84 -23.56 11.50 -23.41
C ALA A 84 -22.49 10.76 -24.24
N ALA A 85 -21.25 10.64 -23.74
CA ALA A 85 -20.19 9.88 -24.40
C ALA A 85 -20.46 8.36 -24.38
N ILE A 86 -21.02 7.83 -23.30
CA ILE A 86 -21.44 6.43 -23.14
C ILE A 86 -22.52 6.08 -24.17
N ASN A 87 -23.50 6.96 -24.39
CA ASN A 87 -24.54 6.79 -25.41
C ASN A 87 -23.97 6.72 -26.84
N LEU A 88 -22.79 7.31 -27.07
CA LEU A 88 -22.05 7.20 -28.33
C LEU A 88 -21.06 6.02 -28.34
N GLY A 89 -21.07 5.18 -27.30
CA GLY A 89 -20.24 3.99 -27.20
C GLY A 89 -18.82 4.21 -26.71
N ASN A 90 -18.50 5.36 -26.09
CA ASN A 90 -17.15 5.62 -25.57
C ASN A 90 -16.84 4.71 -24.37
N SER A 91 -15.89 3.78 -24.56
CA SER A 91 -15.56 2.79 -23.54
C SER A 91 -14.72 3.35 -22.37
N HIS A 92 -14.04 4.47 -22.55
CA HIS A 92 -13.31 5.17 -21.48
C HIS A 92 -14.29 5.89 -20.54
N ALA A 93 -15.30 6.56 -21.10
CA ALA A 93 -16.38 7.14 -20.31
C ALA A 93 -17.14 6.07 -19.51
N MET A 94 -17.39 4.89 -20.09
CA MET A 94 -17.98 3.75 -19.36
C MET A 94 -17.09 3.32 -18.18
N ASN A 95 -15.78 3.16 -18.39
CA ASN A 95 -14.84 2.81 -17.32
C ASN A 95 -14.80 3.85 -16.19
N ASP A 96 -14.75 5.13 -16.54
CA ASP A 96 -14.62 6.20 -15.55
C ASP A 96 -15.93 6.42 -14.79
N ARG A 97 -17.07 6.30 -15.48
CA ARG A 97 -18.38 6.31 -14.83
C ARG A 97 -18.57 5.11 -13.91
N ALA A 98 -18.05 3.93 -14.29
CA ALA A 98 -18.04 2.75 -13.44
C ALA A 98 -17.21 2.98 -12.17
N LEU A 99 -16.02 3.60 -12.28
CA LEU A 99 -15.21 3.99 -11.11
C LEU A 99 -15.98 4.94 -10.19
N MET A 100 -16.71 5.92 -10.74
CA MET A 100 -17.52 6.82 -9.93
C MET A 100 -18.57 6.06 -9.12
N HIS A 101 -19.27 5.10 -9.72
CA HIS A 101 -20.20 4.25 -9.00
C HIS A 101 -19.52 3.31 -7.99
N GLU A 102 -18.35 2.74 -8.33
CA GLU A 102 -17.60 1.84 -7.45
C GLU A 102 -17.17 2.51 -6.14
N TYR A 103 -16.73 3.77 -6.24
CA TYR A 103 -16.24 4.54 -5.10
C TYR A 103 -17.30 5.50 -4.51
N GLY A 104 -18.50 5.55 -5.10
CA GLY A 104 -19.58 6.46 -4.68
C GLY A 104 -19.24 7.93 -4.85
N LEU A 105 -18.42 8.27 -5.84
CA LEU A 105 -17.96 9.64 -6.07
C LEU A 105 -19.12 10.57 -6.43
N ASP A 106 -20.20 10.07 -7.02
CA ASP A 106 -21.42 10.79 -7.38
C ASP A 106 -22.51 10.81 -6.29
N GLY A 107 -22.16 10.43 -5.07
CA GLY A 107 -23.00 10.58 -3.88
C GLY A 107 -23.22 9.26 -3.14
N ASN A 108 -23.58 8.19 -3.86
CA ASN A 108 -23.78 6.86 -3.29
C ASN A 108 -23.07 5.80 -4.13
N ARG A 109 -22.46 4.84 -3.42
CA ARG A 109 -21.82 3.69 -4.03
C ARG A 109 -22.86 2.76 -4.66
N ASP A 110 -22.67 2.40 -5.93
CA ASP A 110 -23.54 1.49 -6.69
C ASP A 110 -22.70 0.43 -7.43
N ILE A 111 -22.48 -0.70 -6.77
CA ILE A 111 -21.64 -1.78 -7.31
C ILE A 111 -22.27 -2.48 -8.52
N PRO A 112 -23.57 -2.82 -8.54
CA PRO A 112 -24.22 -3.36 -9.73
C PRO A 112 -24.08 -2.46 -10.97
N ALA A 113 -24.27 -1.13 -10.82
CA ALA A 113 -24.09 -0.20 -11.92
C ALA A 113 -22.64 -0.14 -12.41
N ALA A 114 -21.67 -0.14 -11.50
CA ALA A 114 -20.24 -0.18 -11.84
C ALA A 114 -19.89 -1.46 -12.64
N ILE A 115 -20.36 -2.63 -12.19
CA ILE A 115 -20.12 -3.91 -12.86
C ILE A 115 -20.66 -3.88 -14.29
N ASN A 116 -21.91 -3.43 -14.48
CA ASN A 116 -22.53 -3.35 -15.80
C ASN A 116 -21.72 -2.47 -16.75
N LEU A 117 -21.34 -1.27 -16.31
CA LEU A 117 -20.53 -0.35 -17.12
C LEU A 117 -19.13 -0.90 -17.43
N TYR A 118 -18.48 -1.58 -16.48
CA TYR A 118 -17.22 -2.26 -16.76
C TYR A 118 -17.39 -3.36 -17.82
N GLU A 119 -18.44 -4.17 -17.72
CA GLU A 119 -18.70 -5.24 -18.69
C GLU A 119 -18.97 -4.66 -20.09
N MET A 120 -19.77 -3.60 -20.20
CA MET A 120 -19.99 -2.86 -21.45
C MET A 120 -18.69 -2.27 -22.05
N ALA A 121 -17.78 -1.78 -21.20
CA ALA A 121 -16.48 -1.26 -21.62
C ALA A 121 -15.53 -2.38 -22.08
N ILE A 122 -15.55 -3.53 -21.39
CA ILE A 122 -14.75 -4.73 -21.71
C ILE A 122 -15.15 -5.33 -23.05
N GLU A 123 -16.46 -5.37 -23.35
CA GLU A 123 -16.99 -5.79 -24.66
C GLU A 123 -16.41 -4.94 -25.80
N ARG A 124 -16.18 -3.65 -25.54
CA ARG A 124 -15.54 -2.69 -26.46
C ARG A 124 -14.01 -2.69 -26.39
N GLY A 125 -13.42 -3.64 -25.67
CA GLY A 125 -11.97 -3.83 -25.61
C GLY A 125 -11.24 -2.88 -24.66
N ASN A 126 -11.93 -2.15 -23.77
CA ASN A 126 -11.28 -1.26 -22.83
C ASN A 126 -10.42 -2.03 -21.81
N THR A 127 -9.11 -1.78 -21.82
CA THR A 127 -8.16 -2.52 -20.99
C THR A 127 -8.12 -2.04 -19.55
N ALA A 128 -8.46 -0.78 -19.28
CA ALA A 128 -8.62 -0.27 -17.92
C ALA A 128 -9.81 -0.93 -17.22
N ALA A 129 -10.95 -1.06 -17.92
CA ALA A 129 -12.12 -1.77 -17.40
C ALA A 129 -11.83 -3.25 -17.15
N MET A 130 -11.06 -3.92 -18.03
CA MET A 130 -10.61 -5.30 -17.77
C MET A 130 -9.79 -5.39 -16.48
N ASN A 131 -8.85 -4.47 -16.27
CA ASN A 131 -8.03 -4.42 -15.05
C ASN A 131 -8.88 -4.16 -13.79
N ASN A 132 -9.82 -3.22 -13.87
CA ASN A 132 -10.68 -2.84 -12.74
C ASN A 132 -11.66 -3.97 -12.39
N ARG A 133 -12.30 -4.58 -13.39
CA ARG A 133 -13.18 -5.73 -13.17
C ARG A 133 -12.43 -6.95 -12.65
N ALA A 134 -11.19 -7.17 -13.11
CA ALA A 134 -10.31 -8.20 -12.55
C ALA A 134 -10.00 -7.94 -11.08
N TYR A 135 -9.72 -6.69 -10.71
CA TYR A 135 -9.51 -6.28 -9.33
C TYR A 135 -10.75 -6.57 -8.47
N MET A 136 -11.95 -6.24 -8.95
CA MET A 136 -13.19 -6.57 -8.24
C MET A 136 -13.31 -8.07 -8.00
N HIS A 137 -13.00 -8.91 -8.98
CA HIS A 137 -12.98 -10.37 -8.81
C HIS A 137 -11.91 -10.86 -7.83
N GLN A 138 -10.71 -10.28 -7.87
CA GLN A 138 -9.62 -10.64 -6.96
C GLN A 138 -10.00 -10.38 -5.50
N TYR A 139 -10.67 -9.25 -5.22
CA TYR A 139 -10.97 -8.82 -3.86
C TYR A 139 -12.39 -9.18 -3.39
N GLY A 140 -13.27 -9.63 -4.29
CA GLY A 140 -14.66 -9.97 -3.96
C GLY A 140 -15.53 -8.72 -3.82
N ILE A 141 -15.33 -7.72 -4.68
CA ILE A 141 -16.14 -6.51 -4.71
C ILE A 141 -17.36 -6.79 -5.60
N GLY A 142 -18.55 -6.75 -5.01
CA GLY A 142 -19.80 -7.04 -5.72
C GLY A 142 -20.13 -8.52 -5.90
N GLY A 143 -19.46 -9.40 -5.14
CA GLY A 143 -19.68 -10.85 -5.14
C GLY A 143 -18.54 -11.57 -4.43
N ASP A 144 -18.50 -12.90 -4.54
CA ASP A 144 -17.40 -13.68 -3.97
C ASP A 144 -16.09 -13.48 -4.74
N ARG A 145 -14.97 -13.71 -4.05
CA ARG A 145 -13.65 -13.71 -4.68
C ARG A 145 -13.61 -14.79 -5.76
N ASN A 146 -13.14 -14.42 -6.93
CA ASN A 146 -12.96 -15.32 -8.06
C ASN A 146 -11.62 -15.05 -8.74
N TYR A 147 -10.57 -15.69 -8.24
CA TYR A 147 -9.23 -15.50 -8.77
C TYR A 147 -9.07 -15.98 -10.22
N LEU A 148 -9.80 -17.00 -10.67
CA LEU A 148 -9.72 -17.48 -12.05
C LEU A 148 -10.29 -16.44 -13.03
N ALA A 149 -11.41 -15.80 -12.68
CA ALA A 149 -11.97 -14.70 -13.46
C ALA A 149 -11.03 -13.48 -13.48
N ALA A 150 -10.42 -13.15 -12.32
CA ALA A 150 -9.43 -12.07 -12.24
C ALA A 150 -8.22 -12.35 -13.14
N ILE A 151 -7.65 -13.55 -13.06
CA ILE A 151 -6.52 -13.99 -13.90
C ILE A 151 -6.86 -13.84 -15.38
N ALA A 152 -8.01 -14.35 -15.82
CA ALA A 152 -8.42 -14.28 -17.22
C ALA A 152 -8.51 -12.84 -17.74
N LEU A 153 -9.06 -11.92 -16.93
CA LEU A 153 -9.18 -10.52 -17.30
C LEU A 153 -7.83 -9.78 -17.25
N TYR A 154 -6.99 -10.03 -16.25
CA TYR A 154 -5.64 -9.45 -16.18
C TYR A 154 -4.80 -9.91 -17.37
N GLU A 155 -4.78 -11.20 -17.69
CA GLU A 155 -4.04 -11.72 -18.85
C GLU A 155 -4.54 -11.11 -20.17
N ARG A 156 -5.85 -10.95 -20.33
CA ARG A 156 -6.43 -10.26 -21.50
C ARG A 156 -6.01 -8.79 -21.59
N ALA A 157 -5.98 -8.06 -20.47
CA ALA A 157 -5.53 -6.67 -20.42
C ALA A 157 -4.03 -6.54 -20.70
N MET A 158 -3.20 -7.42 -20.13
CA MET A 158 -1.75 -7.47 -20.34
C MET A 158 -1.38 -7.75 -21.80
N ASN A 159 -2.08 -8.70 -22.44
CA ASN A 159 -1.88 -9.03 -23.86
C ASN A 159 -2.22 -7.85 -24.78
N ARG A 160 -3.06 -6.93 -24.31
CA ARG A 160 -3.38 -5.66 -24.97
C ARG A 160 -2.53 -4.48 -24.50
N GLY A 161 -1.50 -4.74 -23.70
CA GLY A 161 -0.49 -3.76 -23.33
C GLY A 161 -0.73 -3.04 -22.01
N LYS A 162 -1.80 -3.33 -21.24
CA LYS A 162 -2.04 -2.67 -19.94
C LYS A 162 -0.98 -3.08 -18.93
N THR A 163 -0.17 -2.12 -18.51
CA THR A 163 0.99 -2.37 -17.65
C THR A 163 0.58 -2.68 -16.22
N GLU A 164 -0.44 -2.02 -15.69
CA GLU A 164 -0.98 -2.23 -14.34
C GLU A 164 -1.49 -3.66 -14.16
N ALA A 165 -2.10 -4.23 -15.20
CA ALA A 165 -2.51 -5.63 -15.19
C ALA A 165 -1.32 -6.60 -15.06
N MET A 166 -0.12 -6.22 -15.56
CA MET A 166 1.10 -7.01 -15.37
C MET A 166 1.52 -7.01 -13.90
N THR A 167 1.47 -5.85 -13.25
CA THR A 167 1.75 -5.69 -11.81
C THR A 167 0.78 -6.52 -10.97
N GLN A 168 -0.52 -6.44 -11.26
CA GLN A 168 -1.53 -7.21 -10.53
C GLN A 168 -1.34 -8.73 -10.73
N ARG A 169 -1.07 -9.17 -11.97
CA ARG A 169 -0.84 -10.59 -12.23
C ARG A 169 0.45 -11.10 -11.57
N ALA A 170 1.50 -10.28 -11.53
CA ALA A 170 2.73 -10.56 -10.81
C ALA A 170 2.47 -10.74 -9.31
N TYR A 171 1.67 -9.84 -8.72
CA TYR A 171 1.26 -9.92 -7.32
C TYR A 171 0.47 -11.20 -7.01
N MET A 172 -0.44 -11.61 -7.91
CA MET A 172 -1.13 -12.90 -7.78
C MET A 172 -0.15 -14.09 -7.81
N HIS A 173 0.88 -14.05 -8.65
CA HIS A 173 1.93 -15.09 -8.66
C HIS A 173 2.79 -15.06 -7.40
N GLN A 174 3.14 -13.89 -6.89
CA GLN A 174 3.93 -13.72 -5.66
C GLN A 174 3.22 -14.34 -4.45
N LEU A 175 1.89 -14.23 -4.38
CA LEU A 175 1.09 -14.71 -3.25
C LEU A 175 0.38 -16.06 -3.50
N GLY A 176 0.43 -16.60 -4.72
CA GLY A 176 -0.30 -17.82 -5.08
C GLY A 176 -1.82 -17.63 -5.14
N LEU A 177 -2.30 -16.44 -5.48
CA LEU A 177 -3.75 -16.18 -5.58
C LEU A 177 -4.30 -16.83 -6.87
N GLY A 178 -5.21 -17.79 -6.71
CA GLY A 178 -5.78 -18.56 -7.83
C GLY A 178 -4.83 -19.62 -8.42
N GLY A 179 -3.79 -20.00 -7.69
CA GLY A 179 -2.82 -21.02 -8.11
C GLY A 179 -1.80 -21.31 -7.01
N ASN A 180 -0.57 -21.67 -7.40
CA ASN A 180 0.55 -21.79 -6.47
C ASN A 180 1.42 -20.54 -6.53
N ILE A 181 2.18 -20.29 -5.46
CA ILE A 181 3.23 -19.27 -5.45
C ILE A 181 4.21 -19.57 -6.60
N ASN A 182 4.52 -18.54 -7.40
CA ASN A 182 5.46 -18.62 -8.51
C ASN A 182 6.28 -17.32 -8.58
N TYR A 183 7.34 -17.24 -7.78
CA TYR A 183 8.19 -16.06 -7.76
C TYR A 183 8.92 -15.79 -9.08
N PRO A 184 9.46 -16.78 -9.82
CA PRO A 184 10.08 -16.52 -11.11
C PRO A 184 9.17 -15.77 -12.09
N GLU A 185 7.88 -16.14 -12.15
CA GLU A 185 6.92 -15.46 -13.01
C GLU A 185 6.50 -14.09 -12.47
N ALA A 186 6.37 -13.95 -11.14
CA ALA A 186 6.15 -12.64 -10.51
C ALA A 186 7.28 -11.66 -10.84
N ILE A 187 8.54 -12.09 -10.67
CA ILE A 187 9.74 -11.31 -10.99
C ILE A 187 9.72 -10.89 -12.46
N ARG A 188 9.51 -11.86 -13.38
CA ARG A 188 9.46 -11.59 -14.82
C ARG A 188 8.43 -10.52 -15.19
N LEU A 189 7.24 -10.58 -14.58
CA LEU A 189 6.17 -9.64 -14.84
C LEU A 189 6.40 -8.26 -14.20
N TYR A 190 6.91 -8.22 -12.96
CA TYR A 190 7.30 -6.96 -12.33
C TYR A 190 8.40 -6.26 -13.12
N ASP A 191 9.48 -6.96 -13.50
CA ASP A 191 10.58 -6.38 -14.27
C ASP A 191 10.08 -5.84 -15.63
N LYS A 192 9.15 -6.55 -16.28
CA LYS A 192 8.50 -6.07 -17.51
C LYS A 192 7.67 -4.80 -17.28
N ALA A 193 6.95 -4.71 -16.16
CA ALA A 193 6.16 -3.53 -15.80
C ALA A 193 7.05 -2.33 -15.43
N ILE A 194 8.15 -2.57 -14.72
CA ILE A 194 9.18 -1.56 -14.39
C ILE A 194 9.79 -0.98 -15.67
N ASN A 195 10.14 -1.82 -16.64
CA ASN A 195 10.65 -1.38 -17.95
C ASN A 195 9.64 -0.51 -18.74
N ARG A 196 8.36 -0.57 -18.38
CA ARG A 196 7.29 0.29 -18.92
C ARG A 196 6.96 1.47 -18.01
N GLY A 197 7.79 1.71 -16.99
CA GLY A 197 7.68 2.84 -16.08
C GLY A 197 6.66 2.66 -14.95
N ASN A 198 6.16 1.46 -14.67
CA ASN A 198 5.20 1.25 -13.59
C ASN A 198 5.87 1.36 -12.21
N THR A 199 5.55 2.43 -11.50
CA THR A 199 6.11 2.72 -10.18
C THR A 199 5.68 1.70 -9.11
N GLU A 200 4.45 1.20 -9.16
CA GLU A 200 3.97 0.19 -8.20
C GLU A 200 4.76 -1.12 -8.30
N ALA A 201 5.05 -1.57 -9.52
CA ALA A 201 5.90 -2.73 -9.76
C ALA A 201 7.31 -2.54 -9.17
N MET A 202 7.87 -1.32 -9.20
CA MET A 202 9.15 -1.02 -8.54
C MET A 202 9.06 -1.29 -7.03
N VAL A 203 8.00 -0.82 -6.39
CA VAL A 203 7.79 -1.00 -4.94
C VAL A 203 7.63 -2.48 -4.58
N LYS A 204 6.82 -3.23 -5.34
CA LYS A 204 6.64 -4.66 -5.08
C LYS A 204 7.89 -5.48 -5.37
N ARG A 205 8.63 -5.14 -6.43
CA ARG A 205 9.91 -5.79 -6.75
C ARG A 205 11.00 -5.48 -5.73
N ALA A 206 11.06 -4.24 -5.24
CA ALA A 206 11.94 -3.83 -4.14
C ALA A 206 11.64 -4.62 -2.87
N PHE A 207 10.36 -4.80 -2.53
CA PHE A 207 9.93 -5.62 -1.41
C PHE A 207 10.39 -7.08 -1.58
N MET A 208 10.30 -7.65 -2.78
CA MET A 208 10.82 -9.00 -3.04
C MET A 208 12.35 -9.08 -2.81
N HIS A 209 13.10 -8.04 -3.17
CA HIS A 209 14.54 -7.98 -2.88
C HIS A 209 14.85 -7.80 -1.39
N GLU A 210 14.08 -6.99 -0.67
CA GLU A 210 14.23 -6.80 0.79
C GLU A 210 14.07 -8.12 1.55
N PHE A 211 13.05 -8.90 1.20
CA PHE A 211 12.69 -10.12 1.92
C PHE A 211 13.23 -11.42 1.29
N GLY A 212 13.96 -11.35 0.16
CA GLY A 212 14.46 -12.55 -0.53
C GLY A 212 13.33 -13.44 -1.04
N LEU A 213 12.29 -12.85 -1.65
CA LEU A 213 11.16 -13.60 -2.20
C LEU A 213 11.50 -14.06 -3.61
N GLY A 214 11.73 -15.36 -3.79
CA GLY A 214 12.10 -15.96 -5.08
C GLY A 214 13.58 -15.85 -5.45
N ASP A 215 14.39 -15.25 -4.58
CA ASP A 215 15.83 -15.14 -4.68
C ASP A 215 16.41 -14.89 -3.27
N VAL A 216 17.71 -14.67 -3.13
CA VAL A 216 18.33 -14.20 -1.88
C VAL A 216 18.03 -12.71 -1.64
N THR A 217 18.02 -12.29 -0.37
CA THR A 217 17.90 -10.89 0.00
C THR A 217 18.96 -10.03 -0.69
N ASN A 218 18.54 -8.90 -1.27
CA ASN A 218 19.39 -7.94 -1.96
C ASN A 218 18.97 -6.50 -1.59
N TYR A 219 19.45 -6.02 -0.44
CA TYR A 219 19.12 -4.67 0.01
C TYR A 219 19.59 -3.54 -0.93
N PRO A 220 20.78 -3.60 -1.55
CA PRO A 220 21.18 -2.58 -2.52
C PRO A 220 20.17 -2.38 -3.65
N GLU A 221 19.62 -3.46 -4.20
CA GLU A 221 18.62 -3.38 -5.27
C GLU A 221 17.24 -2.95 -4.75
N ALA A 222 16.84 -3.40 -3.56
CA ALA A 222 15.63 -2.91 -2.89
C ALA A 222 15.69 -1.39 -2.68
N ILE A 223 16.81 -0.88 -2.15
CA ILE A 223 17.07 0.55 -1.94
C ILE A 223 17.00 1.31 -3.26
N ARG A 224 17.67 0.80 -4.31
CA ARG A 224 17.68 1.45 -5.64
C ARG A 224 16.27 1.62 -6.19
N LEU A 225 15.45 0.57 -6.15
CA LEU A 225 14.08 0.59 -6.65
C LEU A 225 13.16 1.44 -5.79
N TYR A 226 13.28 1.39 -4.46
CA TYR A 226 12.52 2.28 -3.58
C TYR A 226 12.88 3.75 -3.82
N ASP A 227 14.17 4.09 -3.93
CA ASP A 227 14.59 5.47 -4.18
C ASP A 227 14.08 5.99 -5.53
N GLU A 228 14.07 5.14 -6.57
CA GLU A 228 13.46 5.47 -7.87
C GLU A 228 11.96 5.73 -7.74
N ALA A 229 11.22 4.90 -7.00
CA ALA A 229 9.79 5.10 -6.76
C ALA A 229 9.50 6.35 -5.91
N ILE A 230 10.34 6.67 -4.92
CA ILE A 230 10.26 7.88 -4.10
C ILE A 230 10.45 9.14 -4.96
N ASN A 231 11.37 9.11 -5.93
CA ASN A 231 11.59 10.21 -6.87
C ASN A 231 10.36 10.44 -7.77
N ARG A 232 9.55 9.41 -7.98
CA ARG A 232 8.24 9.47 -8.67
C ARG A 232 7.08 9.78 -7.72
N GLY A 233 7.37 10.15 -6.47
CA GLY A 233 6.37 10.57 -5.48
C GLY A 233 5.61 9.44 -4.78
N ASN A 234 6.03 8.18 -4.92
CA ASN A 234 5.32 7.06 -4.31
C ASN A 234 5.51 7.03 -2.77
N THR A 235 4.41 7.11 -2.02
CA THR A 235 4.44 7.15 -0.54
C THR A 235 4.71 5.80 0.09
N GLU A 236 4.24 4.69 -0.50
CA GLU A 236 4.53 3.33 -0.02
C GLU A 236 6.04 3.06 -0.04
N ALA A 237 6.73 3.47 -1.10
CA ALA A 237 8.18 3.40 -1.20
C ALA A 237 8.87 4.23 -0.10
N MET A 238 8.38 5.44 0.18
CA MET A 238 8.90 6.27 1.28
C MET A 238 8.77 5.56 2.63
N VAL A 239 7.61 4.95 2.91
CA VAL A 239 7.34 4.21 4.15
C VAL A 239 8.24 2.98 4.27
N ASN A 240 8.35 2.17 3.22
CA ASN A 240 9.20 0.97 3.23
C ASN A 240 10.67 1.33 3.41
N ARG A 241 11.15 2.32 2.66
CA ARG A 241 12.53 2.83 2.75
C ARG A 241 12.84 3.47 4.12
N ALA A 242 11.85 4.12 4.75
CA ALA A 242 11.97 4.63 6.12
C ALA A 242 12.08 3.48 7.14
N ASN A 243 11.32 2.40 6.96
CA ASN A 243 11.43 1.21 7.79
C ASN A 243 12.80 0.54 7.63
N MET A 244 13.36 0.48 6.42
CA MET A 244 14.72 -0.03 6.20
C MET A 244 15.75 0.76 7.04
N HIS A 245 15.66 2.10 7.05
CA HIS A 245 16.49 2.95 7.91
C HIS A 245 16.26 2.70 9.41
N ARG A 246 15.01 2.53 9.83
CA ARG A 246 14.62 2.30 11.22
C ARG A 246 15.16 0.98 11.78
N TYR A 247 15.21 -0.06 10.95
CA TYR A 247 15.57 -1.43 11.33
C TYR A 247 16.94 -1.90 10.81
N SER A 248 17.77 -0.99 10.27
CA SER A 248 19.12 -1.32 9.77
C SER A 248 19.14 -2.35 8.65
N LEU A 249 18.16 -2.30 7.75
CA LEU A 249 18.08 -3.19 6.59
C LEU A 249 18.88 -2.58 5.44
N GLY A 250 20.00 -3.21 5.07
CA GLY A 250 20.87 -2.73 3.99
C GLY A 250 21.81 -1.57 4.36
N GLY A 251 21.94 -1.25 5.64
CA GLY A 251 22.80 -0.17 6.12
C GLY A 251 22.68 0.02 7.64
N ASN A 252 23.34 1.06 8.16
CA ASN A 252 23.25 1.40 9.58
C ASN A 252 21.87 1.98 9.93
N LYS A 253 21.47 1.82 11.20
CA LYS A 253 20.26 2.46 11.74
C LYS A 253 20.36 3.98 11.54
N ASP A 254 19.34 4.58 10.95
CA ASP A 254 19.25 6.03 10.78
C ASP A 254 17.81 6.51 11.05
N ILE A 255 17.53 6.82 12.31
CA ILE A 255 16.19 7.25 12.72
C ILE A 255 15.83 8.61 12.12
N LEU A 256 16.79 9.51 11.92
CA LEU A 256 16.52 10.83 11.34
C LEU A 256 16.13 10.72 9.86
N ALA A 257 16.82 9.88 9.09
CA ALA A 257 16.43 9.59 7.72
C ALA A 257 15.06 8.90 7.63
N ALA A 258 14.74 7.99 8.57
CA ALA A 258 13.43 7.38 8.65
C ALA A 258 12.32 8.42 8.92
N ILE A 259 12.51 9.30 9.91
CA ILE A 259 11.58 10.38 10.24
C ILE A 259 11.37 11.29 9.03
N ALA A 260 12.44 11.72 8.35
CA ALA A 260 12.33 12.59 7.18
C ALA A 260 11.47 11.99 6.06
N LEU A 261 11.62 10.69 5.79
CA LEU A 261 10.80 9.99 4.80
C LEU A 261 9.35 9.82 5.26
N PHE A 262 9.11 9.47 6.52
CA PHE A 262 7.74 9.41 7.06
C PHE A 262 7.06 10.78 7.05
N GLU A 263 7.74 11.86 7.39
CA GLU A 263 7.18 13.21 7.30
C GLU A 263 6.82 13.59 5.86
N LYS A 264 7.66 13.21 4.89
CA LYS A 264 7.38 13.42 3.47
C LYS A 264 6.13 12.67 3.04
N ALA A 265 6.01 11.38 3.39
CA ALA A 265 4.84 10.57 3.07
C ALA A 265 3.57 11.06 3.79
N SER A 266 3.68 11.44 5.07
CA SER A 266 2.58 11.99 5.87
C SER A 266 2.05 13.31 5.29
N LYS A 267 2.92 14.21 4.79
CA LYS A 267 2.51 15.44 4.10
C LYS A 267 1.72 15.16 2.82
N LEU A 268 1.96 14.02 2.19
CA LEU A 268 1.21 13.53 1.02
C LEU A 268 -0.06 12.76 1.41
N GLY A 269 -0.41 12.71 2.70
CA GLY A 269 -1.63 12.09 3.21
C GLY A 269 -1.49 10.62 3.58
N ASP A 270 -0.28 10.05 3.56
CA ASP A 270 -0.07 8.64 3.90
C ASP A 270 -0.34 8.40 5.39
N ILE A 271 -1.29 7.51 5.69
CA ILE A 271 -1.76 7.23 7.05
C ILE A 271 -0.76 6.34 7.80
N LEU A 272 -0.11 5.39 7.11
CA LEU A 272 0.90 4.53 7.73
C LEU A 272 2.10 5.36 8.19
N ALA A 273 2.49 6.35 7.39
CA ALA A 273 3.51 7.31 7.77
C ALA A 273 3.12 8.15 9.00
N GLN A 274 1.87 8.63 9.08
CA GLN A 274 1.36 9.37 10.25
C GLN A 274 1.38 8.51 11.52
N ILE A 275 0.98 7.24 11.41
CA ILE A 275 1.04 6.28 12.52
C ILE A 275 2.48 6.03 12.94
N ALA A 276 3.39 5.80 11.99
CA ALA A 276 4.80 5.56 12.26
C ALA A 276 5.47 6.74 13.00
N LEU A 277 5.19 7.98 12.58
CA LEU A 277 5.67 9.18 13.27
C LEU A 277 5.15 9.29 14.69
N SER A 278 3.86 8.97 14.89
CA SER A 278 3.25 9.00 16.23
C SER A 278 3.91 7.99 17.16
N GLN A 279 4.22 6.79 16.65
CA GLN A 279 4.94 5.76 17.41
C GLN A 279 6.37 6.19 17.75
N ILE A 280 7.11 6.77 16.81
CA ILE A 280 8.49 7.23 17.06
C ILE A 280 8.51 8.31 18.13
N LYS A 281 7.63 9.32 18.03
CA LYS A 281 7.50 10.39 19.03
C LYS A 281 7.09 9.88 20.41
N PHE A 282 6.19 8.89 20.46
CA PHE A 282 5.80 8.26 21.73
C PHE A 282 6.96 7.53 22.40
N VAL A 283 7.84 6.90 21.63
CA VAL A 283 9.05 6.24 22.18
C VAL A 283 10.05 7.28 22.66
N GLU A 284 10.35 8.32 21.87
CA GLU A 284 11.28 9.39 22.25
C GLU A 284 10.85 10.14 23.52
N THR A 285 9.54 10.31 23.74
CA THR A 285 9.01 10.99 24.93
C THR A 285 8.99 10.13 26.18
N ASN A 286 9.09 8.80 26.05
CA ASN A 286 9.01 7.85 27.15
C ASN A 286 10.30 7.04 27.37
N GLU A 287 11.38 7.32 26.62
CA GLU A 287 12.71 6.84 26.99
C GLU A 287 13.16 7.54 28.29
N PRO A 288 13.61 6.80 29.32
CA PRO A 288 14.16 7.43 30.52
C PRO A 288 15.39 8.23 30.10
N GLN A 289 15.28 9.56 30.21
CA GLN A 289 16.41 10.48 30.05
C GLN A 289 17.55 9.97 30.95
N ALA A 290 18.67 9.58 30.36
CA ALA A 290 19.88 9.28 31.13
C ALA A 290 20.16 10.51 32.03
N PRO A 291 20.44 10.32 33.34
CA PRO A 291 20.66 11.46 34.22
C PRO A 291 21.78 12.31 33.64
N GLU A 292 21.48 13.59 33.38
CA GLU A 292 22.48 14.56 32.95
C GLU A 292 23.66 14.47 33.90
N GLN A 293 24.79 13.95 33.42
CA GLN A 293 26.04 14.09 34.14
C GLN A 293 26.40 15.57 34.06
N SER A 294 26.00 16.32 35.07
CA SER A 294 26.51 17.65 35.33
C SER A 294 28.01 17.52 35.58
N VAL A 295 28.81 17.71 34.54
CA VAL A 295 30.27 17.85 34.64
C VAL A 295 30.53 19.16 35.39
N LYS A 296 30.60 19.09 36.72
CA LYS A 296 31.31 20.11 37.50
C LYS A 296 32.80 19.89 37.27
N THR A 297 33.37 20.76 36.45
CA THR A 297 34.81 20.96 36.32
C THR A 297 35.42 21.25 37.69
N ASN A 298 36.26 20.35 38.19
CA ASN A 298 37.34 20.70 39.10
C ASN A 298 38.64 20.13 38.52
N GLY A 299 39.62 21.02 38.32
CA GLY A 299 40.90 20.77 37.68
C GLY A 299 41.85 19.84 38.45
N PRO A 300 43.07 19.63 37.92
CA PRO A 300 43.79 18.38 38.05
C PRO A 300 44.62 18.28 39.33
N GLN A 301 44.67 17.09 39.91
CA GLN A 301 45.77 16.67 40.79
C GLN A 301 46.24 15.27 40.38
N ALA A 302 47.53 15.19 40.10
CA ALA A 302 48.34 13.97 40.01
C ALA A 302 49.64 14.26 40.80
N PRO A 303 50.51 13.27 41.09
CA PRO A 303 50.36 11.81 40.99
C PRO A 303 50.79 11.08 42.29
N GLU A 304 50.54 9.77 42.39
CA GLU A 304 51.44 8.86 43.11
C GLU A 304 51.49 7.50 42.38
N GLN A 305 52.73 7.01 42.21
CA GLN A 305 53.15 5.89 41.34
C GLN A 305 53.14 4.51 42.04
N PHE A 306 53.44 3.47 41.24
CA PHE A 306 53.90 2.09 41.56
C PHE A 306 52.76 1.05 41.73
N VAL A 307 52.71 -0.16 41.14
CA VAL A 307 53.68 -1.06 40.44
C VAL A 307 52.94 -2.09 39.58
N GLU A 308 53.54 -2.46 38.44
CA GLU A 308 53.25 -3.64 37.60
C GLU A 308 53.36 -4.95 38.38
N THR A 309 52.52 -5.97 38.09
CA THR A 309 53.01 -7.34 37.86
C THR A 309 51.90 -8.28 37.35
N ASN A 310 52.11 -8.76 36.13
CA ASN A 310 51.96 -10.13 35.60
C ASN A 310 50.68 -10.96 35.83
N ALA A 311 50.11 -11.35 34.68
CA ALA A 311 49.25 -12.52 34.48
C ALA A 311 49.94 -13.85 34.84
N PRO A 312 49.17 -14.95 34.96
CA PRO A 312 49.33 -16.01 33.97
C PRO A 312 48.03 -16.67 33.48
N GLN A 313 48.17 -17.33 32.34
CA GLN A 313 47.18 -18.08 31.57
C GLN A 313 46.99 -19.55 32.03
N VAL A 314 45.74 -20.06 31.92
CA VAL A 314 45.24 -21.32 31.25
C VAL A 314 45.84 -22.67 31.76
N PRO A 315 45.07 -23.77 31.99
CA PRO A 315 44.44 -24.50 30.88
C PRO A 315 43.14 -25.31 31.07
N GLU A 316 42.53 -25.58 29.90
CA GLU A 316 41.51 -26.59 29.59
C GLU A 316 41.93 -28.01 29.98
N GLN A 317 41.00 -28.83 30.47
CA GLN A 317 40.92 -30.27 30.14
C GLN A 317 39.47 -30.78 30.15
N SER A 318 39.19 -31.58 29.13
CA SER A 318 38.02 -32.41 28.84
C SER A 318 37.82 -33.56 29.84
N ILE A 319 36.60 -34.13 29.91
CA ILE A 319 36.30 -35.58 29.89
C ILE A 319 34.77 -35.81 29.79
N GLU A 320 34.47 -36.92 29.11
CA GLU A 320 33.24 -37.49 28.58
C GLU A 320 32.15 -37.96 29.58
N THR A 321 30.92 -37.97 29.06
CA THR A 321 29.82 -38.97 29.20
C THR A 321 29.44 -39.58 30.55
N MET A 322 28.14 -39.49 30.89
CA MET A 322 27.21 -40.63 31.13
C MET A 322 25.81 -40.09 31.50
N GLY A 323 24.76 -40.50 30.77
CA GLY A 323 23.40 -40.61 31.34
C GLY A 323 23.21 -42.00 31.96
N PRO A 324 22.00 -42.46 32.38
CA PRO A 324 20.67 -41.81 32.33
C PRO A 324 19.85 -41.99 33.66
N GLN A 325 18.53 -41.69 33.58
CA GLN A 325 17.40 -42.13 34.45
C GLN A 325 16.77 -41.01 35.33
N VAL A 326 15.61 -40.45 34.96
CA VAL A 326 14.21 -40.93 35.18
C VAL A 326 13.78 -40.87 36.66
N SER A 327 12.86 -39.94 36.98
CA SER A 327 11.57 -40.24 37.64
C SER A 327 10.76 -38.97 37.92
N ALA A 328 9.47 -39.02 37.59
CA ALA A 328 8.44 -38.03 37.88
C ALA A 328 7.88 -38.17 39.31
N GLN A 329 7.33 -37.07 39.86
CA GLN A 329 6.19 -36.92 40.81
C GLN A 329 6.32 -35.55 41.50
N SER A 330 5.46 -34.55 41.23
CA SER A 330 4.07 -34.29 41.66
C SER A 330 3.95 -33.57 43.02
N GLU A 331 3.06 -32.56 43.02
CA GLU A 331 2.32 -31.93 44.13
C GLU A 331 2.85 -30.63 44.80
N GLU A 332 2.07 -29.57 44.52
CA GLU A 332 1.47 -28.57 45.40
C GLU A 332 2.19 -28.16 46.71
N ASN A 333 2.49 -26.86 46.83
CA ASN A 333 1.77 -25.93 47.72
C ASN A 333 2.44 -24.54 47.74
N THR A 334 1.66 -23.50 47.47
CA THR A 334 1.94 -22.11 47.88
C THR A 334 1.26 -21.87 49.25
N PRO A 335 1.67 -20.90 50.09
CA PRO A 335 1.15 -19.54 49.90
C PRO A 335 2.02 -18.36 50.38
N SER A 336 1.64 -17.19 49.85
CA SER A 336 1.63 -15.86 50.49
C SER A 336 2.85 -14.95 50.36
N GLY A 337 2.60 -13.78 49.75
CA GLY A 337 3.53 -12.65 49.68
C GLY A 337 3.05 -11.53 48.75
N ASN A 338 1.91 -10.92 49.09
CA ASN A 338 1.44 -9.57 48.74
C ASN A 338 1.95 -8.87 47.46
N LEU A 339 1.03 -8.59 46.53
CA LEU A 339 0.90 -7.30 45.81
C LEU A 339 -0.51 -7.21 45.18
N ALA A 340 -1.48 -6.82 45.99
CA ALA A 340 -2.78 -6.35 45.51
C ALA A 340 -2.78 -4.81 45.52
N ASN A 341 -3.42 -4.23 44.50
CA ASN A 341 -3.73 -2.81 44.27
C ASN A 341 -2.69 -1.96 43.53
N ILE A 342 -2.69 -2.03 42.20
CA ILE A 342 -2.91 -0.85 41.33
C ILE A 342 -3.74 -1.28 40.09
N SER A 343 -5.02 -0.88 40.10
CA SER A 343 -5.91 -0.55 38.97
C SER A 343 -5.70 -1.23 37.61
N MET A 344 -6.47 -2.28 37.33
CA MET A 344 -6.88 -2.62 35.95
C MET A 344 -7.88 -1.57 35.45
N LEU A 345 -7.40 -0.58 34.70
CA LEU A 345 -8.21 0.17 33.76
C LEU A 345 -7.84 -0.28 32.34
N ILE A 346 -8.76 -1.01 31.71
CA ILE A 346 -9.05 -1.07 30.27
C ILE A 346 -7.87 -0.72 29.34
N LEU A 347 -7.17 -1.75 28.84
CA LEU A 347 -6.41 -1.68 27.60
C LEU A 347 -6.91 -2.74 26.61
N SER A 348 -8.19 -2.65 26.25
CA SER A 348 -8.66 -3.18 24.96
C SER A 348 -8.25 -2.18 23.88
N GLY A 349 -7.13 -2.44 23.20
CA GLY A 349 -6.65 -1.51 22.17
C GLY A 349 -5.45 -2.02 21.38
N PHE A 350 -5.72 -2.76 20.31
CA PHE A 350 -4.96 -2.80 19.06
C PHE A 350 -3.46 -3.17 19.12
N ILE A 351 -3.20 -4.48 19.17
CA ILE A 351 -1.94 -5.04 18.68
C ILE A 351 -1.97 -4.93 17.14
N THR A 352 -1.03 -4.18 16.56
CA THR A 352 -0.86 -4.11 15.10
C THR A 352 -0.25 -5.41 14.57
N ALA A 353 -0.51 -5.74 13.29
CA ALA A 353 -0.06 -6.98 12.65
C ALA A 353 1.47 -7.23 12.72
N ALA A 354 2.28 -6.17 12.87
CA ALA A 354 3.73 -6.29 13.10
C ALA A 354 4.08 -6.82 14.51
N GLY A 355 3.25 -6.53 15.53
CA GLY A 355 3.41 -7.06 16.88
C GLY A 355 3.00 -8.54 16.99
N ILE A 356 2.02 -8.98 16.21
CA ILE A 356 1.59 -10.39 16.19
C ILE A 356 2.66 -11.28 15.52
N ALA A 357 3.34 -10.79 14.48
CA ALA A 357 4.43 -11.52 13.82
C ALA A 357 5.65 -11.74 14.75
N ALA A 358 6.03 -10.73 15.54
CA ALA A 358 7.14 -10.84 16.49
C ALA A 358 6.81 -11.79 17.66
N ILE A 359 5.57 -11.76 18.17
CA ILE A 359 5.13 -12.66 19.24
C ILE A 359 4.99 -14.10 18.73
N ALA A 360 4.48 -14.30 17.51
CA ALA A 360 4.37 -15.64 16.91
C ALA A 360 5.76 -16.26 16.67
N ILE A 361 6.72 -15.52 16.09
CA ILE A 361 8.09 -16.00 15.88
C ILE A 361 8.80 -16.29 17.21
N ALA A 362 8.60 -15.46 18.24
CA ALA A 362 9.15 -15.72 19.57
C ALA A 362 8.55 -16.98 20.21
N PHE A 363 7.25 -17.25 20.02
CA PHE A 363 6.59 -18.45 20.56
C PHE A 363 6.99 -19.74 19.82
N THR A 364 7.19 -19.72 18.49
CA THR A 364 7.66 -20.90 17.74
C THR A 364 9.12 -21.21 18.01
N VAL A 365 9.98 -20.19 18.20
CA VAL A 365 11.39 -20.39 18.56
C VAL A 365 11.53 -20.89 20.00
N LEU A 366 10.67 -20.44 20.93
CA LEU A 366 10.68 -20.91 22.32
C LEU A 366 10.11 -22.34 22.47
N ASN A 367 9.13 -22.75 21.65
CA ASN A 367 8.60 -24.12 21.64
C ASN A 367 9.52 -25.12 20.90
N ALA A 368 10.25 -24.69 19.87
CA ALA A 368 11.26 -25.53 19.21
C ALA A 368 12.50 -25.76 20.09
N ALA A 369 12.81 -24.83 21.00
CA ALA A 369 13.88 -24.97 21.98
C ALA A 369 13.53 -25.87 23.17
N THR A 370 12.23 -26.17 23.40
CA THR A 370 11.76 -26.95 24.55
C THR A 370 11.21 -28.34 24.19
N CYS A 371 10.98 -28.62 22.91
CA CYS A 371 10.65 -29.97 22.43
C CYS A 371 11.67 -30.38 21.36
N GLY A 372 12.61 -31.26 21.74
CA GLY A 372 13.62 -31.83 20.85
C GLY A 372 13.03 -32.72 19.76
N ILE A 373 12.39 -32.11 18.76
CA ILE A 373 11.90 -32.79 17.56
C ILE A 373 12.50 -32.06 16.36
N ALA A 374 13.61 -32.60 15.87
CA ALA A 374 14.16 -32.23 14.59
C ALA A 374 13.25 -32.78 13.49
N GLY A 375 12.67 -31.88 12.67
CA GLY A 375 12.02 -32.24 11.42
C GLY A 375 10.61 -31.68 11.27
N VAL A 376 10.41 -30.92 10.19
CA VAL A 376 9.14 -30.40 9.65
C VAL A 376 8.65 -29.07 10.26
N ALA A 377 9.37 -27.96 10.00
CA ALA A 377 8.82 -26.61 10.18
C ALA A 377 9.47 -25.59 9.22
N VAL A 378 9.32 -25.77 7.90
CA VAL A 378 9.71 -24.75 6.90
C VAL A 378 8.57 -24.39 5.93
N ALA A 379 7.41 -25.04 6.00
CA ALA A 379 6.32 -24.80 5.03
C ALA A 379 5.24 -23.77 5.45
N ASN A 380 5.13 -23.41 6.74
CA ASN A 380 3.97 -22.64 7.22
C ASN A 380 4.23 -21.18 7.64
N VAL A 381 5.47 -20.68 7.59
CA VAL A 381 5.77 -19.26 7.90
C VAL A 381 5.43 -18.34 6.71
N GLY A 382 5.48 -18.86 5.48
CA GLY A 382 5.15 -18.09 4.28
C GLY A 382 3.67 -17.72 4.13
N ALA A 383 2.76 -18.53 4.70
CA ALA A 383 1.32 -18.30 4.59
C ALA A 383 0.79 -17.23 5.58
N ALA A 384 1.44 -17.06 6.73
CA ALA A 384 1.00 -16.11 7.76
C ALA A 384 1.40 -14.65 7.45
N LEU A 385 2.55 -14.42 6.80
CA LEU A 385 2.98 -13.08 6.36
C LEU A 385 2.21 -12.57 5.13
N ALA A 386 1.62 -13.48 4.34
CA ALA A 386 0.76 -13.11 3.21
C ALA A 386 -0.62 -12.56 3.66
N LEU A 387 -1.11 -12.96 4.84
CA LEU A 387 -2.39 -12.49 5.39
C LEU A 387 -2.30 -11.09 6.04
N SER A 388 -1.12 -10.67 6.52
CA SER A 388 -0.90 -9.30 7.02
C SER A 388 -0.78 -8.24 5.91
N GLY A 389 -0.66 -8.65 4.66
CA GLY A 389 -0.75 -7.77 3.48
C GLY A 389 -2.19 -7.50 3.01
N ILE A 390 -3.19 -8.07 3.68
CA ILE A 390 -4.61 -7.88 3.39
C ILE A 390 -5.19 -6.96 4.47
N GLY A 391 -5.00 -5.65 4.34
CA GLY A 391 -5.54 -4.68 5.28
C GLY A 391 -5.38 -3.22 4.85
N LEU A 392 -6.49 -2.63 4.40
CA LEU A 392 -6.76 -1.20 4.18
C LEU A 392 -6.14 -0.52 2.95
N PHE A 393 -6.72 -0.81 1.77
CA PHE A 393 -7.04 0.26 0.80
C PHE A 393 -8.49 0.69 1.03
N ALA A 394 -8.72 1.49 2.08
CA ALA A 394 -9.98 2.21 2.30
C ALA A 394 -9.78 3.29 3.36
N THR A 395 -9.34 4.48 2.93
CA THR A 395 -9.60 5.83 3.50
C THR A 395 -8.77 6.80 2.66
N GLY A 396 -9.27 7.84 1.99
CA GLY A 396 -10.48 8.61 2.21
C GLY A 396 -10.06 10.07 2.14
N VAL A 397 -10.48 10.77 1.07
CA VAL A 397 -10.49 12.23 1.03
C VAL A 397 -11.47 12.68 2.13
N TYR A 398 -10.95 13.07 3.29
CA TYR A 398 -11.72 13.85 4.26
C TYR A 398 -11.81 15.28 3.74
N LYS A 399 -12.87 15.59 3.01
CA LYS A 399 -13.27 16.98 2.80
C LYS A 399 -14.28 17.35 3.86
N ASN A 400 -13.87 18.30 4.68
CA ASN A 400 -14.62 18.97 5.72
C ASN A 400 -15.93 19.55 5.16
N THR A 401 -17.08 19.03 5.59
CA THR A 401 -18.39 19.68 5.44
C THR A 401 -18.97 19.91 6.83
N SER A 402 -18.53 21.00 7.47
CA SER A 402 -19.27 21.63 8.54
C SER A 402 -20.42 22.44 7.94
N THR A 403 -21.64 21.90 7.94
CA THR A 403 -22.91 22.65 8.02
C THR A 403 -24.10 21.68 8.00
N ASN A 404 -24.71 21.43 9.16
CA ASN A 404 -26.11 21.78 9.44
C ASN A 404 -26.67 21.04 10.67
N SER A 405 -27.05 21.86 11.66
CA SER A 405 -28.27 21.81 12.46
C SER A 405 -28.96 20.46 12.71
N TYR A 406 -28.88 20.03 13.97
CA TYR A 406 -29.78 19.07 14.61
C TYR A 406 -31.25 19.48 14.51
N PRO A 407 -32.17 18.51 14.39
CA PRO A 407 -33.41 18.52 15.13
C PRO A 407 -33.39 17.43 16.22
N SER A 408 -33.96 17.81 17.36
CA SER A 408 -34.18 17.03 18.58
C SER A 408 -34.89 15.70 18.35
N LEU A 409 -34.36 14.63 18.95
CA LEU A 409 -35.09 13.40 19.23
C LEU A 409 -36.12 13.65 20.34
N ASP A 410 -37.40 13.44 20.04
CA ASP A 410 -38.40 13.13 21.04
C ASP A 410 -38.51 11.61 21.20
N VAL A 411 -38.35 11.17 22.45
CA VAL A 411 -38.53 9.81 22.92
C VAL A 411 -40.01 9.59 23.23
N VAL A 412 -40.66 8.60 22.62
CA VAL A 412 -41.82 7.94 23.24
C VAL A 412 -41.82 6.45 22.90
N ASP A 413 -41.83 5.67 23.98
CA ASP A 413 -42.10 4.23 24.11
C ASP A 413 -43.27 3.73 23.27
N THR A 414 -43.16 2.51 22.73
CA THR A 414 -44.04 1.41 23.16
C THR A 414 -43.55 0.05 22.64
N MET A 415 -43.37 -0.87 23.60
CA MET A 415 -43.28 -2.32 23.39
C MET A 415 -44.55 -2.86 22.72
N ALA A 416 -44.43 -3.89 21.87
CA ALA A 416 -45.05 -5.20 22.12
C ALA A 416 -45.01 -6.14 20.90
N THR A 417 -44.55 -7.37 21.19
CA THR A 417 -45.04 -8.67 20.71
C THR A 417 -44.81 -9.12 19.26
N ILE A 418 -43.89 -10.08 19.17
CA ILE A 418 -43.75 -11.16 18.19
C ILE A 418 -44.87 -12.20 18.42
N PRO A 419 -45.33 -12.92 17.38
CA PRO A 419 -44.98 -14.35 17.27
C PRO A 419 -44.13 -14.67 16.02
#